data_AF-A0AAD8UEM6-F1
#
_entry.id   AF-A0AAD8UEM6-F1
#
_cell.length_a   1.000
_cell.length_b   1.000
_cell.length_c   1.000
_cell.angle_alpha   90.00
_cell.angle_beta   90.00
_cell.angle_gamma   90.00
#
_symmetry.space_group_name_H-M   'P 1'
#
loop_
_entity.id
_entity.type
_entity.pdbx_description
1 polymer ?
#
loop_
_entity_poly.entity_id
_entity_poly.type
_entity_poly.pdbx_seq_one_letter_code
_entity_poly.pdbx_strand_id
1 'polypeptide(L)'
;MTETQVRNYFSKRDHHHTLRHVFLQPATILLDNDQKTPNGSSRYTDHLQFFNWFREWGVRKIFKVVVYDGDHPHRDEEVEKALAGFVHGKKKYASFDVEVLDWHKEDLCPEVIQTATPQVRELHLHWSGRNSVLRGWSEPEGLPALEYLQKVYI
;
A
#
# COMPACT_ATOMS: atom_id res chain seq x y z
N MET A 1 6.16 -2.48 17.83
CA MET A 1 4.94 -1.73 18.23
C MET A 1 3.80 -2.73 18.36
N THR A 2 2.86 -2.54 19.30
CA THR A 2 1.68 -3.42 19.43
C THR A 2 0.43 -2.82 18.79
N GLU A 3 -0.52 -3.66 18.40
CA GLU A 3 -1.81 -3.22 17.86
C GLU A 3 -2.56 -2.28 18.82
N THR A 4 -2.59 -2.60 20.12
CA THR A 4 -3.21 -1.77 21.16
C THR A 4 -2.58 -0.38 21.22
N GLN A 5 -1.26 -0.28 21.10
CA GLN A 5 -0.56 1.01 21.08
C GLN A 5 -1.02 1.85 19.88
N VAL A 6 -1.14 1.24 18.70
CA VAL A 6 -1.63 1.92 17.49
C VAL A 6 -3.08 2.36 17.67
N ARG A 7 -3.97 1.44 18.04
CA ARG A 7 -5.40 1.74 18.19
C ARG A 7 -5.65 2.84 19.21
N ASN A 8 -4.94 2.82 20.35
CA ASN A 8 -5.05 3.87 21.38
C ASN A 8 -4.53 5.23 20.92
N TYR A 9 -3.56 5.26 20.02
CA TYR A 9 -3.04 6.50 19.46
C TYR A 9 -4.03 7.13 18.48
N PHE A 10 -4.70 6.32 17.66
CA PHE A 10 -5.65 6.80 16.64
C PHE A 10 -7.08 7.01 17.16
N SER A 11 -7.50 6.34 18.24
CA SER A 11 -8.84 6.52 18.82
C SER A 11 -9.11 7.93 19.36
N LYS A 12 -8.06 8.71 19.62
CA LYS A 12 -8.13 10.08 20.15
C LYS A 12 -8.22 11.15 19.06
N ARG A 13 -8.39 10.77 17.80
CA ARG A 13 -8.32 11.68 16.65
C ARG A 13 -9.57 11.59 15.79
N ASP A 14 -9.93 12.71 15.19
CA ASP A 14 -10.96 12.72 14.16
C ASP A 14 -10.49 11.89 12.95
N HIS A 15 -11.29 10.90 12.59
CA HIS A 15 -11.03 10.07 11.43
C HIS A 15 -11.49 10.80 10.18
N HIS A 16 -10.55 11.42 9.48
CA HIS A 16 -10.81 12.02 8.19
C HIS A 16 -10.89 10.94 7.11
N HIS A 17 -11.86 11.08 6.20
CA HIS A 17 -11.96 10.24 4.99
C HIS A 17 -10.78 10.41 4.03
N THR A 18 -9.90 11.39 4.29
CA THR A 18 -8.76 11.74 3.44
C THR A 18 -7.50 11.92 4.27
N LEU A 19 -6.45 11.19 3.89
CA LEU A 19 -5.09 11.38 4.42
C LEU A 19 -4.26 12.20 3.44
N ARG A 20 -3.53 13.20 3.95
CA ARG A 20 -2.63 14.01 3.12
C ARG A 20 -1.35 13.28 2.75
N HIS A 21 -0.79 12.54 3.68
CA HIS A 21 0.48 11.86 3.49
C HIS A 21 0.53 10.64 4.40
N VAL A 22 0.79 9.49 3.80
CA VAL A 22 1.10 8.23 4.49
C VAL A 22 2.54 7.91 4.19
N PHE A 23 3.35 7.80 5.24
CA PHE A 23 4.75 7.43 5.18
C PHE A 23 4.95 6.19 6.05
N LEU A 24 5.28 5.07 5.44
CA LEU A 24 5.49 3.80 6.12
C LEU A 24 6.94 3.34 5.95
N GLN A 25 7.58 3.06 7.08
CA GLN A 25 8.88 2.40 7.13
C GLN A 25 8.71 0.93 7.54
N PRO A 26 9.68 0.06 7.21
CA PRO A 26 9.70 -1.31 7.71
C PRO A 26 9.53 -1.34 9.22
N ALA A 27 8.44 -1.95 9.67
CA ALA A 27 8.14 -2.10 11.08
C ALA A 27 7.40 -3.41 11.31
N THR A 28 7.82 -4.14 12.34
CA THR A 28 7.09 -5.32 12.82
C THR A 28 6.06 -4.88 13.86
N ILE A 29 4.81 -5.28 13.61
CA ILE A 29 3.66 -5.02 14.47
C ILE A 29 3.29 -6.33 15.14
N LEU A 30 3.26 -6.31 16.47
CA LEU A 30 2.71 -7.39 17.27
C LEU A 30 1.20 -7.24 17.31
N LEU A 31 0.48 -8.20 16.75
CA LEU A 31 -0.98 -8.24 16.78
C LEU A 31 -1.45 -8.78 18.13
N ASP A 32 -2.37 -8.06 18.76
CA ASP A 32 -2.92 -8.43 20.06
C ASP A 32 -4.06 -9.42 19.83
N ASN A 33 -3.76 -10.70 20.00
CA ASN A 33 -4.76 -11.75 19.94
C ASN A 33 -5.58 -11.76 21.24
N ASP A 34 -6.89 -11.49 21.20
CA ASP A 34 -7.81 -11.94 22.25
C ASP A 34 -7.88 -13.48 22.33
N GLN A 35 -7.41 -14.20 21.29
CA GLN A 35 -7.21 -15.64 21.31
C GLN A 35 -5.84 -16.03 20.78
N LYS A 36 -4.94 -16.45 21.69
CA LYS A 36 -3.65 -17.08 21.37
C LYS A 36 -3.84 -18.13 20.26
N THR A 37 -2.86 -18.26 19.36
CA THR A 37 -2.82 -19.44 18.49
C THR A 37 -2.86 -20.71 19.34
N PRO A 38 -3.28 -21.88 18.81
CA PRO A 38 -3.31 -23.13 19.57
C PRO A 38 -1.98 -23.45 20.29
N ASN A 39 -0.88 -22.92 19.76
CA ASN A 39 0.49 -23.09 20.29
C ASN A 39 1.00 -21.91 21.15
N GLY A 40 0.16 -20.94 21.48
CA GLY A 40 0.55 -19.81 22.34
C GLY A 40 1.48 -18.78 21.69
N SER A 41 1.71 -18.85 20.38
CA SER A 41 2.61 -17.93 19.67
C SER A 41 1.93 -16.59 19.33
N SER A 42 2.66 -15.52 19.58
CA SER A 42 2.32 -14.17 19.12
C SER A 42 2.27 -14.10 17.59
N ARG A 43 1.25 -13.44 17.04
CA ARG A 43 1.14 -13.19 15.60
C ARG A 43 1.79 -11.83 15.30
N TYR A 44 2.75 -11.82 14.39
CA TYR A 44 3.36 -10.59 13.89
C TYR A 44 2.87 -10.31 12.47
N THR A 45 2.82 -9.03 12.12
CA THR A 45 2.58 -8.53 10.76
C THR A 45 3.51 -7.35 10.50
N ASP A 46 3.58 -6.89 9.26
CA ASP A 46 4.37 -5.74 8.85
C ASP A 46 3.55 -4.45 8.84
N HIS A 47 4.13 -3.40 8.28
CA HIS A 47 3.56 -2.07 8.20
C HIS A 47 2.40 -1.95 7.19
N LEU A 48 2.19 -2.90 6.28
CA LEU A 48 1.01 -2.90 5.39
C LEU A 48 -0.29 -3.10 6.15
N GLN A 49 -0.25 -3.63 7.38
CA GLN A 49 -1.42 -3.69 8.26
C GLN A 49 -2.06 -2.32 8.50
N PHE A 50 -1.30 -1.22 8.37
CA PHE A 50 -1.87 0.13 8.44
C PHE A 50 -2.93 0.39 7.39
N PHE A 51 -2.79 -0.14 6.17
CA PHE A 51 -3.82 0.01 5.13
C PHE A 51 -5.14 -0.67 5.51
N ASN A 52 -5.10 -1.78 6.26
CA ASN A 52 -6.31 -2.40 6.80
C ASN A 52 -6.98 -1.48 7.83
N TRP A 53 -6.21 -0.91 8.74
CA TRP A 53 -6.74 0.02 9.74
C TRP A 53 -7.25 1.33 9.14
N PHE A 54 -6.59 1.87 8.11
CA PHE A 54 -7.10 3.05 7.39
C PHE A 54 -8.49 2.80 6.81
N ARG A 55 -8.76 1.61 6.27
CA ARG A 55 -10.10 1.23 5.81
C ARG A 55 -11.09 1.13 6.96
N GLU A 56 -10.69 0.52 8.08
CA GLU A 56 -11.52 0.45 9.30
C GLU A 56 -11.89 1.85 9.82
N TRP A 57 -10.98 2.80 9.68
CA TRP A 57 -11.20 4.21 10.04
C TRP A 57 -11.91 5.02 8.96
N GLY A 58 -12.35 4.40 7.87
CA GLY A 58 -13.13 5.05 6.82
C GLY A 58 -12.32 5.94 5.87
N VAL A 59 -11.00 5.82 5.84
CA VAL A 59 -10.15 6.49 4.85
C VAL A 59 -10.51 5.97 3.45
N ARG A 60 -10.72 6.90 2.52
CA ARG A 60 -11.04 6.61 1.11
C ARG A 60 -10.03 7.21 0.15
N LYS A 61 -9.41 8.34 0.51
CA LYS A 61 -8.45 9.05 -0.32
C LYS A 61 -7.13 9.23 0.42
N ILE A 62 -6.01 9.01 -0.26
CA ILE A 62 -4.67 9.26 0.25
C ILE A 62 -3.91 10.05 -0.80
N PHE A 63 -3.60 11.32 -0.53
CA PHE A 63 -2.92 12.15 -1.54
C PHE A 63 -1.53 11.63 -1.90
N LYS A 64 -0.74 11.23 -0.90
CA LYS A 64 0.60 10.67 -1.11
C LYS A 64 0.84 9.45 -0.25
N VAL A 65 1.26 8.36 -0.89
CA VAL A 65 1.72 7.13 -0.26
C VAL A 65 3.22 6.99 -0.52
N VAL A 66 4.01 6.93 0.56
CA VAL A 66 5.42 6.59 0.54
C VAL A 66 5.62 5.33 1.37
N VAL A 67 6.14 4.27 0.76
CA VAL A 67 6.41 3.00 1.43
C VAL A 67 7.85 2.62 1.20
N TYR A 68 8.61 2.46 2.28
CA TYR A 68 9.95 1.88 2.23
C TYR A 68 9.85 0.37 2.37
N ASP A 69 10.14 -0.34 1.29
CA ASP A 69 9.96 -1.79 1.23
C ASP A 69 11.14 -2.61 1.82
N GLY A 70 12.20 -1.92 2.25
CA GLY A 70 13.37 -2.54 2.88
C GLY A 70 14.07 -3.58 1.99
N ASP A 71 14.85 -4.46 2.61
CA ASP A 71 15.64 -5.48 1.89
C ASP A 71 14.80 -6.67 1.40
N HIS A 72 13.55 -6.77 1.85
CA HIS A 72 12.63 -7.86 1.52
C HIS A 72 11.36 -7.24 0.94
N PRO A 73 11.40 -6.76 -0.32
CA PRO A 73 10.29 -6.05 -0.89
C PRO A 73 9.04 -6.94 -0.94
N HIS A 74 7.88 -6.35 -0.64
CA HIS A 74 6.59 -6.98 -0.77
C HIS A 74 6.37 -7.46 -2.20
N ARG A 75 5.56 -8.51 -2.34
CA ARG A 75 5.14 -8.98 -3.64
C ARG A 75 4.13 -8.03 -4.25
N ASP A 76 4.06 -8.05 -5.57
CA ASP A 76 3.12 -7.28 -6.36
C ASP A 76 1.65 -7.48 -5.88
N GLU A 77 1.27 -8.70 -5.51
CA GLU A 77 -0.08 -8.97 -4.99
C GLU A 77 -0.33 -8.36 -3.60
N GLU A 78 0.72 -8.13 -2.82
CA GLU A 78 0.62 -7.49 -1.50
C GLU A 78 0.47 -5.97 -1.65
N VAL A 79 1.20 -5.36 -2.58
CA VAL A 79 1.03 -3.96 -2.98
C VAL A 79 -0.39 -3.71 -3.48
N GLU A 80 -0.87 -4.57 -4.39
CA GLU A 80 -2.21 -4.45 -4.95
C GLU A 80 -3.28 -4.58 -3.87
N LYS A 81 -3.22 -5.61 -3.01
CA LYS A 81 -4.15 -5.75 -1.88
C LYS A 81 -4.10 -4.57 -0.92
N ALA A 82 -2.91 -4.01 -0.69
CA ALA A 82 -2.73 -2.86 0.19
C ALA A 82 -3.43 -1.60 -0.35
N LEU A 83 -3.50 -1.39 -1.66
CA LEU A 83 -4.03 -0.16 -2.27
C LEU A 83 -5.40 -0.34 -2.95
N ALA A 84 -5.56 -1.36 -3.81
CA ALA A 84 -6.81 -1.68 -4.51
C ALA A 84 -7.89 -2.30 -3.60
N GLY A 85 -7.50 -2.77 -2.41
CA GLY A 85 -8.39 -3.55 -1.56
C GLY A 85 -8.60 -4.97 -2.11
N PHE A 86 -9.48 -5.73 -1.47
CA PHE A 86 -9.69 -7.15 -1.79
C PHE A 86 -11.01 -7.65 -1.23
N VAL A 87 -11.44 -8.83 -1.67
CA VAL A 87 -12.59 -9.54 -1.10
C VAL A 87 -12.08 -10.74 -0.31
N HIS A 88 -12.53 -10.88 0.93
CA HIS A 88 -12.24 -12.04 1.76
C HIS A 88 -13.54 -12.59 2.36
N GLY A 89 -13.99 -13.74 1.85
CA GLY A 89 -15.29 -14.29 2.18
C GLY A 89 -16.41 -13.32 1.81
N LYS A 90 -17.20 -12.89 2.79
CA LYS A 90 -18.29 -11.91 2.60
C LYS A 90 -17.84 -10.46 2.83
N LYS A 91 -16.61 -10.21 3.29
CA LYS A 91 -16.11 -8.87 3.57
C LYS A 91 -15.42 -8.31 2.32
N LYS A 92 -15.79 -7.09 1.93
CA LYS A 92 -15.12 -6.32 0.88
C LYS A 92 -14.31 -5.20 1.53
N TYR A 93 -13.02 -5.17 1.23
CA TYR A 93 -12.11 -4.12 1.62
C TYR A 93 -12.01 -3.14 0.45
N ALA A 94 -12.33 -1.87 0.69
CA ALA A 94 -12.38 -0.85 -0.35
C ALA A 94 -10.97 -0.45 -0.84
N SER A 95 -10.89 0.00 -2.09
CA SER A 95 -9.70 0.65 -2.64
C SER A 95 -9.50 2.04 -2.04
N PHE A 96 -8.27 2.54 -2.13
CA PHE A 96 -7.95 3.94 -1.90
C PHE A 96 -7.84 4.71 -3.22
N ASP A 97 -8.31 5.94 -3.21
CA ASP A 97 -7.98 6.94 -4.24
C ASP A 97 -6.61 7.53 -3.91
N VAL A 98 -5.58 7.12 -4.66
CA VAL A 98 -4.18 7.53 -4.48
C VAL A 98 -3.72 8.40 -5.64
N GLU A 99 -3.21 9.61 -5.34
CA GLU A 99 -2.74 10.55 -6.37
C GLU A 99 -1.22 10.51 -6.58
N VAL A 100 -0.45 10.26 -5.52
CA VAL A 100 1.02 10.14 -5.58
C VAL A 100 1.44 8.83 -4.96
N LEU A 101 2.12 7.99 -5.74
CA LEU A 101 2.67 6.71 -5.29
C LEU A 101 4.20 6.74 -5.40
N ASP A 102 4.85 6.52 -4.26
CA ASP A 102 6.29 6.31 -4.13
C ASP A 102 6.51 5.04 -3.29
N TRP A 103 6.49 3.91 -3.97
CA TRP A 103 6.72 2.62 -3.34
C TRP A 103 8.13 2.18 -3.67
N HIS A 104 9.01 2.09 -2.67
CA HIS A 104 10.42 1.73 -2.80
C HIS A 104 10.59 0.22 -3.03
N LYS A 105 9.89 -0.30 -4.04
CA LYS A 105 10.03 -1.64 -4.58
C LYS A 105 10.58 -1.51 -5.98
N GLU A 106 11.71 -2.16 -6.23
CA GLU A 106 12.27 -2.20 -7.57
C GLU A 106 11.33 -2.90 -8.56
N ASP A 107 11.34 -2.41 -9.79
CA ASP A 107 10.68 -3.02 -10.94
C ASP A 107 9.19 -3.32 -10.70
N LEU A 108 8.46 -2.39 -10.06
CA LEU A 108 7.03 -2.54 -9.81
C LEU A 108 6.27 -2.73 -11.15
N CYS A 109 5.45 -3.78 -11.22
CA CYS A 109 4.73 -4.12 -12.44
C CYS A 109 3.73 -3.03 -12.83
N PRO A 110 3.67 -2.60 -14.11
CA PRO A 110 2.71 -1.60 -14.55
C PRO A 110 1.24 -2.03 -14.38
N GLU A 111 0.92 -3.32 -14.48
CA GLU A 111 -0.45 -3.84 -14.22
C GLU A 111 -0.85 -3.65 -12.76
N VAL A 112 0.10 -3.86 -11.84
CA VAL A 112 -0.10 -3.61 -10.40
C VAL A 112 -0.35 -2.14 -10.16
N ILE A 113 0.41 -1.24 -10.78
CA ILE A 113 0.21 0.20 -10.65
C ILE A 113 -1.19 0.62 -11.13
N GLN A 114 -1.62 0.09 -12.28
CA GLN A 114 -2.95 0.35 -12.85
C GLN A 114 -4.07 -0.10 -11.92
N THR A 115 -3.95 -1.31 -11.37
CA THR A 115 -4.98 -1.89 -10.49
C THR A 115 -4.97 -1.24 -9.10
N ALA A 116 -3.79 -1.04 -8.53
CA ALA A 116 -3.58 -0.45 -7.21
C ALA A 116 -3.97 1.03 -7.16
N THR A 117 -3.68 1.78 -8.22
CA THR A 117 -3.76 3.24 -8.22
C THR A 117 -4.28 3.81 -9.55
N PRO A 118 -5.54 3.52 -9.94
CA PRO A 118 -6.09 3.95 -11.22
C PRO A 118 -6.23 5.49 -11.38
N GLN A 119 -6.13 6.24 -10.27
CA GLN A 119 -6.24 7.71 -10.25
C GLN A 119 -4.89 8.40 -10.04
N VAL A 120 -3.79 7.66 -10.19
CA VAL A 120 -2.45 8.18 -9.94
C VAL A 120 -2.08 9.29 -10.92
N ARG A 121 -1.46 10.34 -10.39
CA ARG A 121 -1.01 11.53 -11.13
C ARG A 121 0.51 11.65 -11.13
N GLU A 122 1.15 11.17 -10.07
CA GLU A 122 2.60 11.19 -9.92
C GLU A 122 3.10 9.83 -9.43
N LEU A 123 4.05 9.26 -10.18
CA LEU A 123 4.71 7.99 -9.86
C LEU A 123 6.21 8.22 -9.59
N HIS A 124 6.70 7.63 -8.52
CA HIS A 124 8.14 7.45 -8.27
C HIS A 124 8.43 5.96 -8.36
N LEU A 125 9.16 5.57 -9.41
CA LEU A 125 9.51 4.19 -9.71
C LEU A 125 10.97 3.97 -9.35
N HIS A 126 11.27 2.78 -8.85
CA HIS A 126 12.63 2.36 -8.51
C HIS A 126 13.05 1.31 -9.53
N TRP A 127 14.10 1.57 -10.30
CA TRP A 127 14.48 0.74 -11.45
C TRP A 127 15.78 -0.03 -11.17
N SER A 128 15.74 -1.35 -11.35
CA SER A 128 16.91 -2.22 -11.11
C SER A 128 17.98 -2.16 -12.21
N GLY A 129 17.75 -1.41 -13.29
CA GLY A 129 18.62 -1.39 -14.48
C GLY A 129 18.19 -2.39 -15.57
N ARG A 130 17.12 -3.17 -15.38
CA ARG A 130 16.62 -4.11 -16.38
C ARG A 130 15.86 -3.41 -17.50
N ASN A 131 16.38 -3.49 -18.72
CA ASN A 131 15.74 -2.89 -19.90
C ASN A 131 14.34 -3.47 -20.22
N SER A 132 14.10 -4.74 -19.88
CA SER A 132 12.77 -5.36 -20.05
C SER A 132 11.69 -4.63 -19.24
N VAL A 133 12.05 -4.09 -18.08
CA VAL A 133 11.12 -3.37 -17.19
C VAL A 133 10.81 -1.99 -17.76
N LEU A 134 11.82 -1.24 -18.19
CA LEU A 134 11.60 0.04 -18.90
C LEU A 134 10.72 -0.14 -20.14
N ARG A 135 10.95 -1.23 -20.89
CA ARG A 135 10.13 -1.56 -22.05
C ARG A 135 8.69 -1.83 -21.65
N GLY A 136 8.46 -2.68 -20.64
CA GLY A 136 7.11 -2.96 -20.14
C GLY A 136 6.40 -1.71 -19.61
N TRP A 137 7.11 -0.80 -18.94
CA TRP A 137 6.55 0.49 -18.55
C TRP A 137 6.19 1.38 -19.74
N SER A 138 6.91 1.28 -20.86
CA SER A 138 6.74 2.12 -22.04
C SER A 138 5.73 1.56 -23.06
N GLU A 139 5.28 0.31 -22.89
CA GLU A 139 4.27 -0.29 -23.77
C GLU A 139 2.91 0.42 -23.61
N PRO A 140 2.03 0.42 -24.64
CA PRO A 140 0.73 1.07 -24.57
C PRO A 140 -0.14 0.61 -23.40
N GLU A 141 -0.03 -0.66 -23.04
CA GLU A 141 -0.70 -1.31 -21.90
C GLU A 141 0.02 -1.05 -20.56
N GLY A 142 1.16 -0.34 -20.57
CA GLY A 142 1.98 -0.01 -19.42
C GLY A 142 1.57 1.31 -18.75
N LEU A 143 2.55 2.18 -18.47
CA LEU A 143 2.28 3.50 -17.89
C LEU A 143 1.42 4.42 -18.78
N PRO A 144 1.52 4.40 -20.13
CA PRO A 144 0.62 5.15 -21.01
C PRO A 144 -0.87 4.86 -20.82
N ALA A 145 -1.25 3.70 -20.27
CA ALA A 145 -2.65 3.36 -20.00
C ALA A 145 -3.24 4.11 -18.79
N LEU A 146 -2.41 4.77 -17.97
CA LEU A 146 -2.84 5.51 -16.79
C LEU A 146 -3.40 6.89 -17.18
N GLU A 147 -4.72 6.99 -17.30
CA GLU A 147 -5.46 8.17 -17.79
C GLU A 147 -5.04 9.50 -17.14
N TYR A 148 -4.76 9.49 -15.83
CA TYR A 148 -4.48 10.71 -15.05
C TYR A 148 -2.99 10.96 -14.80
N LEU A 149 -2.11 10.09 -15.29
CA LEU A 149 -0.68 10.18 -15.02
C LEU A 149 -0.07 11.42 -15.69
N GLN A 150 0.65 12.23 -14.91
CA GLN A 150 1.25 13.48 -15.36
C GLN A 150 2.77 13.48 -15.21
N LYS A 151 3.29 12.81 -14.19
CA LYS A 151 4.71 12.81 -13.85
C LYS A 151 5.19 11.41 -13.46
N VAL A 152 6.36 11.05 -13.98
CA VAL A 152 7.07 9.81 -13.62
C VAL A 152 8.50 10.20 -13.27
N TYR A 153 8.96 9.75 -12.11
CA TYR A 153 10.35 9.80 -11.68
C TYR A 153 10.89 8.37 -11.65
N ILE A 154 12.12 8.19 -12.11
CA ILE A 154 12.85 6.92 -12.19
C ILE A 154 14.26 7.17 -11.66
#